data_AF-A0A2V6DXS2-F1
#
_entry.id   AF-A0A2V6DXS2-F1
#
_cell.length_a   1.000
_cell.length_b   1.000
_cell.length_c   1.000
_cell.angle_alpha   90.00
_cell.angle_beta   90.00
_cell.angle_gamma   90.00
#
_symmetry.space_group_name_H-M   'P 1'
#
loop_
_entity.id
_entity.type
_entity.pdbx_description
1 polymer ?
#
loop_
_entity_poly.entity_id
_entity_poly.type
_entity_poly.pdbx_seq_one_letter_code
_entity_poly.pdbx_strand_id
1 'polypeptide(L)' 'MRELGKFLVIAGTVIILLGAILWSGFAPTWLGRLPGDIRIEREHSVFYFPIVTCIIISIVLSLLFSIFRR' A
#
# COMPACT_ATOMS: atom_id res chain seq x y z
N MET A 1 -8.78 -7.85 25.96
CA MET A 1 -7.30 -8.05 25.97
C MET A 1 -6.80 -8.79 24.73
N ARG A 2 -7.31 -9.97 24.38
CA ARG A 2 -6.83 -10.76 23.22
C ARG A 2 -6.98 -10.06 21.86
N GLU A 3 -8.13 -9.41 21.61
CA GLU A 3 -8.36 -8.65 20.36
C GLU A 3 -7.48 -7.39 20.26
N LEU A 4 -7.23 -6.71 21.38
CA LEU A 4 -6.27 -5.61 21.45
C LEU A 4 -4.84 -6.10 21.17
N GLY A 5 -4.46 -7.27 21.69
CA GLY A 5 -3.16 -7.89 21.39
C GLY A 5 -2.99 -8.22 19.90
N LYS A 6 -4.01 -8.81 19.27
CA LYS A 6 -4.01 -9.05 17.82
C LYS A 6 -3.88 -7.74 17.04
N PHE A 7 -4.67 -6.73 17.39
CA PHE A 7 -4.60 -5.41 16.74
C PHE A 7 -3.20 -4.81 16.80
N LEU A 8 -2.55 -4.85 17.97
CA LEU A 8 -1.20 -4.34 18.15
C LEU A 8 -0.17 -5.10 17.31
N VAL A 9 -0.28 -6.43 17.21
CA VAL A 9 0.63 -7.24 16.37
C VAL A 9 0.47 -6.88 14.88
N ILE A 10 -0.75 -6.71 14.40
CA ILE A 10 -1.01 -6.30 12.99
C ILE A 10 -0.43 -4.93 12.73
N ALA A 11 -0.77 -3.95 13.57
CA ALA A 11 -0.34 -2.57 13.42
C ALA A 11 1.20 -2.49 13.43
N GLY A 12 1.85 -3.17 14.37
CA GLY A 12 3.31 -3.27 14.43
C GLY A 12 3.90 -3.90 13.17
N THR A 13 3.30 -4.97 12.65
CA THR A 13 3.76 -5.62 11.42
C THR A 13 3.64 -4.68 10.21
N VAL A 14 2.52 -3.98 10.07
CA VAL A 14 2.31 -2.98 9.00
C VAL A 14 3.35 -1.86 9.08
N ILE A 15 3.61 -1.35 10.28
CA ILE A 15 4.61 -0.29 10.51
C ILE A 15 6.02 -0.78 10.14
N ILE A 16 6.40 -2.01 10.53
CA ILE A 16 7.69 -2.61 10.18
C ILE A 16 7.83 -2.76 8.67
N LEU A 17 6.80 -3.24 7.98
CA LEU A 17 6.82 -3.39 6.52
C LEU A 17 6.96 -2.04 5.83
N LEU A 18 6.19 -1.03 6.25
CA LEU A 18 6.31 0.33 5.71
C LEU A 18 7.70 0.92 5.98
N GLY A 19 8.21 0.77 7.20
CA GLY A 19 9.55 1.22 7.58
C GLY A 19 10.65 0.53 6.78
N ALA A 20 10.53 -0.78 6.54
CA ALA A 20 11.49 -1.55 5.73
C ALA A 20 11.49 -1.11 4.26
N ILE A 21 10.31 -0.83 3.68
CA ILE A 21 10.19 -0.30 2.32
C ILE A 21 10.87 1.06 2.21
N LEU A 22 10.61 1.97 3.16
CA LEU A 22 11.23 3.29 3.18
C LEU A 22 12.75 3.23 3.43
N TRP A 23 13.20 2.34 4.31
CA TRP A 23 14.60 2.18 4.68
C TRP A 23 15.45 1.51 3.59
N SER A 24 14.85 0.58 2.84
CA SER A 24 15.50 -0.13 1.72
C SER A 24 16.03 0.81 0.62
N GLY A 25 15.67 2.10 0.63
CA GLY A 25 15.94 3.01 -0.48
C GLY A 25 15.10 2.68 -1.72
N PHE A 26 14.29 1.63 -1.64
CA PHE A 26 13.08 1.37 -2.40
C PHE A 26 12.00 2.39 -2.03
N ALA A 27 12.34 3.68 -2.00
CA ALA A 27 11.37 4.68 -2.40
C ALA A 27 11.05 4.30 -3.84
N PRO A 28 9.87 3.72 -4.13
CA PRO A 28 9.63 3.23 -5.46
C PRO A 28 9.53 4.51 -6.30
N THR A 29 10.58 4.75 -7.09
CA THR A 29 10.56 5.63 -8.26
C THR A 29 9.46 5.21 -9.25
N TRP A 30 8.85 4.06 -8.99
CA TRP A 30 7.69 3.45 -9.60
C TRP A 30 6.37 3.56 -8.82
N LEU A 31 6.27 4.15 -7.61
CA LEU A 31 4.96 4.52 -7.02
C LEU A 31 4.37 5.60 -7.92
N GLY A 32 3.65 5.13 -8.94
CA GLY A 32 3.12 5.89 -10.05
C GLY A 32 3.69 5.67 -11.43
N ARG A 33 4.46 4.60 -11.59
CA ARG A 33 4.81 4.03 -12.89
C ARG A 33 4.56 2.52 -12.92
N LEU A 34 3.69 1.98 -12.06
CA LEU A 34 3.25 0.59 -12.23
C LEU A 34 2.57 0.46 -13.61
N PRO A 35 2.82 -0.62 -14.37
CA PRO A 35 2.18 -0.88 -15.65
C PRO A 35 0.69 -0.99 -15.38
N GLY A 36 -0.07 -0.02 -15.88
CA GLY A 36 -1.51 0.12 -15.63
C GLY A 36 -1.91 1.35 -14.81
N ASP A 37 -0.98 2.06 -14.16
CA ASP A 37 -1.26 3.39 -13.62
C ASP A 37 -1.34 4.40 -14.78
N ILE A 38 -2.42 5.18 -14.82
CA ILE A 38 -2.65 6.13 -15.92
C ILE A 38 -1.88 7.42 -15.60
N ARG A 39 -0.82 7.67 -16.36
CA ARG A 39 -0.05 8.91 -16.30
C ARG A 39 -0.20 9.68 -17.60
N ILE A 40 -0.87 10.82 -17.54
CA ILE A 40 -1.07 11.72 -18.67
C ILE A 40 -0.19 12.95 -18.42
N GLU A 41 0.89 13.06 -19.19
CA GLU A 41 1.75 14.25 -19.22
C GLU A 41 1.29 15.19 -20.35
N ARG A 42 1.03 16.45 -20.00
CA ARG A 42 0.81 17.59 -20.90
C ARG A 42 1.91 18.62 -20.64
N GLU A 43 2.15 19.54 -21.58
CA GLU A 43 3.22 20.56 -21.49
C GLU A 43 3.23 21.38 -20.18
N HIS A 44 2.09 21.54 -19.51
CA HIS A 44 1.99 22.29 -18.25
C HIS A 44 1.32 21.51 -17.10
N SER A 45 0.89 20.27 -17.32
CA SER A 45 0.10 19.52 -16.32
C SER A 45 0.42 18.02 -16.35
N VAL A 46 0.55 17.43 -15.16
CA VAL A 46 0.71 15.98 -14.98
C VAL A 46 -0.50 15.44 -14.23
N PHE A 47 -1.29 14.59 -14.89
CA PHE A 47 -2.38 13.86 -14.23
C PHE A 47 -1.94 12.42 -13.97
N TYR A 48 -2.02 12.00 -12.71
CA TYR A 48 -1.61 10.67 -12.26
C TYR A 48 -2.78 9.97 -11.58
N PHE A 49 -3.14 8.77 -12.07
CA PHE A 49 -4.23 7.97 -11.54
C PHE A 49 -3.75 6.54 -11.17
N PRO A 50 -3.57 6.26 -9.86
CA PRO A 50 -2.95 5.06 -9.32
C PRO A 50 -3.88 3.84 -9.27
N ILE A 51 -4.42 3.36 -10.40
CA ILE A 51 -5.41 2.25 -10.41
C ILE A 51 -4.85 0.98 -9.79
N VAL A 52 -3.66 0.57 -10.21
CA VAL A 52 -3.08 -0.72 -9.82
C VAL A 52 -2.70 -0.70 -8.35
N THR A 53 -2.15 0.43 -7.90
CA THR A 53 -1.82 0.65 -6.49
C THR A 53 -3.08 0.55 -5.60
N CYS A 54 -4.18 1.18 -5.99
CA CYS A 54 -5.45 1.10 -5.25
C CYS A 54 -6.00 -0.34 -5.18
N ILE A 55 -5.90 -1.11 -6.27
CA ILE A 55 -6.33 -2.51 -6.31
C ILE A 55 -5.49 -3.36 -5.35
N ILE A 56 -4.17 -3.21 -5.37
CA ILE A 56 -3.26 -3.96 -4.48
C ILE A 56 -3.61 -3.66 -3.01
N ILE A 57 -3.74 -2.38 -2.67
CA ILE A 57 -4.11 -1.96 -1.31
C ILE A 57 -5.46 -2.57 -0.89
N SER A 58 -6.45 -2.55 -1.77
CA SER A 58 -7.78 -3.12 -1.52
C SER A 58 -7.72 -4.63 -1.27
N ILE A 59 -6.97 -5.38 -2.07
CA ILE A 59 -6.78 -6.83 -1.90
C ILE A 59 -6.10 -7.14 -0.57
N VAL A 60 -5.03 -6.41 -0.23
CA VAL A 60 -4.29 -6.59 1.03
C VAL A 60 -5.19 -6.31 2.22
N LEU A 61 -5.91 -5.19 2.23
CA LEU A 61 -6.86 -4.86 3.30
C LEU A 61 -7.99 -5.89 3.40
N SER A 62 -8.52 -6.34 2.27
CA SER A 62 -9.57 -7.36 2.24
C SER A 62 -9.10 -8.70 2.82
N LEU A 63 -7.88 -9.14 2.47
CA LEU A 63 -7.25 -10.34 3.03
C LEU A 63 -7.00 -10.20 4.53
N LEU A 64 -6.47 -9.07 4.98
CA LEU A 64 -6.29 -8.79 6.40
C LEU A 64 -7.63 -8.87 7.14
N PHE A 65 -8.66 -8.14 6.69
CA PHE A 65 -9.98 -8.19 7.32
C PHE A 65 -10.61 -9.58 7.25
N SER A 66 -10.39 -10.35 6.19
CA SER A 66 -10.88 -11.72 6.08
C SER A 66 -10.25 -12.64 7.15
N ILE A 67 -8.95 -12.49 7.40
CA ILE A 67 -8.23 -13.25 8.43
C ILE A 67 -8.67 -12.83 9.84
N PHE A 68 -8.93 -11.53 10.09
CA PHE A 68 -9.40 -11.05 11.40
C PHE A 68 -10.88 -11.25 11.68
N ARG A 69 -11.69 -11.53 10.65
CA ARG A 69 -13.13 -11.79 10.78
C ARG A 69 -13.44 -13.26 11.13
N ARG A 70 -12.44 -14.15 11.15
CA ARG A 70 -12.52 -15.51 11.73
C ARG A 70 -11.87 -15.55 13.11
#